data_AF-A0A5D3G1Z4-F1
#
_entry.id   AF-A0A5D3G1Z4-F1
#
_cell.length_a   1.000
_cell.length_b   1.000
_cell.length_c   1.000
_cell.angle_alpha   90.00
_cell.angle_beta   90.00
_cell.angle_gamma   90.00
#
_symmetry.space_group_name_H-M   'P 1'
#
loop_
_entity.id
_entity.type
_entity.pdbx_description
1 polymer ?
#
loop_
_entity_poly.entity_id
_entity_poly.type
_entity_poly.pdbx_seq_one_letter_code
_entity_poly.pdbx_strand_id
1 'polypeptide(L)'
;MCATGVAVDVPASATVYNSCTISRCSDGRYAASVWAGKGWPSSSGWYTWPDGRYNYTGGVYHNYDGQLPASASYHEYDVYSRAKGASRDAYRIVHGSTGAVYFSPDHYSNFYKIS
;
A
#
# COMPACT_ATOMS: atom_id res chain seq x y z
N MET A 1 -35.07 -0.01 -26.61
CA MET A 1 -34.32 -1.19 -27.09
C MET A 1 -32.89 -0.73 -27.35
N CYS A 2 -32.09 -0.60 -26.29
CA CYS A 2 -31.02 -1.53 -25.89
C CYS A 2 -29.69 -1.18 -26.58
N ALA A 3 -28.96 -0.23 -25.98
CA ALA A 3 -27.55 -0.05 -26.26
C ALA A 3 -26.80 -1.27 -25.69
N THR A 4 -26.21 -2.04 -26.59
CA THR A 4 -25.28 -3.13 -26.27
C THR A 4 -24.05 -2.52 -25.61
N GLY A 5 -23.96 -2.67 -24.28
CA GLY A 5 -22.74 -2.36 -23.54
C GLY A 5 -21.63 -3.27 -24.04
N VAL A 6 -20.61 -2.68 -24.66
CA VAL A 6 -19.35 -3.37 -24.92
C VAL A 6 -18.74 -3.63 -23.56
N ALA A 7 -18.78 -4.89 -23.12
CA ALA A 7 -17.91 -5.35 -22.05
C ALA A 7 -16.49 -5.29 -22.61
N VAL A 8 -15.78 -4.21 -22.29
CA VAL A 8 -14.33 -4.18 -22.43
C VAL A 8 -13.79 -5.18 -21.42
N ASP A 9 -13.06 -6.18 -21.90
CA ASP A 9 -12.35 -7.15 -21.09
C ASP A 9 -11.23 -6.39 -20.35
N VAL A 10 -11.57 -5.80 -19.20
CA VAL A 10 -10.58 -5.16 -18.33
C VAL A 10 -9.67 -6.29 -17.84
N PRO A 11 -8.35 -6.24 -18.07
CA PRO A 11 -7.44 -7.23 -17.49
C PRO A 11 -7.62 -7.26 -15.98
N ALA A 12 -7.24 -8.34 -15.31
CA ALA A 12 -7.26 -8.48 -13.85
C ALA A 12 -6.38 -7.40 -13.20
N SER A 13 -6.91 -6.18 -13.14
CA SER A 13 -6.24 -4.96 -12.76
C SER A 13 -6.60 -4.71 -11.32
N ALA A 14 -5.61 -4.44 -10.47
CA ALA A 14 -5.90 -4.14 -9.09
C ALA A 14 -6.95 -3.06 -9.00
N THR A 15 -8.00 -3.31 -8.22
CA THR A 15 -9.03 -2.31 -8.06
C THR A 15 -8.52 -1.27 -7.07
N VAL A 16 -8.45 -0.01 -7.54
CA VAL A 16 -8.17 1.13 -6.67
C VAL A 16 -9.48 1.67 -6.15
N TYR A 17 -9.71 1.49 -4.86
CA TYR A 17 -10.85 2.01 -4.13
C TYR A 17 -10.48 3.35 -3.49
N ASN A 18 -11.31 4.39 -3.73
CA ASN A 18 -11.09 5.72 -3.16
C ASN A 18 -11.36 5.81 -1.64
N SER A 19 -11.85 4.74 -1.04
CA SER A 19 -12.05 4.61 0.39
C SER A 19 -11.77 3.18 0.85
N CYS A 20 -11.41 3.04 2.11
CA CYS A 20 -11.12 1.75 2.72
C CYS A 20 -12.19 1.41 3.76
N THR A 21 -13.03 0.42 3.43
CA THR A 21 -14.16 -0.05 4.26
C THR A 21 -13.99 -1.49 4.76
N ILE A 22 -12.91 -2.18 4.39
CA ILE A 22 -12.62 -3.54 4.85
C ILE A 22 -12.10 -3.53 6.31
N SER A 23 -12.25 -4.66 7.02
CA SER A 23 -11.94 -4.74 8.45
C SER A 23 -10.48 -4.37 8.79
N ARG A 24 -9.52 -4.65 7.89
CA ARG A 24 -8.08 -4.39 8.12
C ARG A 24 -7.62 -2.97 7.78
N CYS A 25 -8.53 -2.09 7.36
CA CYS A 25 -8.19 -0.69 7.08
C CYS A 25 -7.66 0.05 8.32
N SER A 26 -8.11 -0.33 9.52
CA SER A 26 -7.59 0.22 10.79
C SER A 26 -6.10 -0.05 10.93
N ASP A 27 -5.67 -1.26 10.59
CA ASP A 27 -4.27 -1.69 10.70
C ASP A 27 -3.42 -0.96 9.67
N GLY A 28 -3.94 -0.80 8.45
CA GLY A 28 -3.30 -0.01 7.42
C GLY A 28 -3.11 1.46 7.83
N ARG A 29 -4.14 2.09 8.41
CA ARG A 29 -4.06 3.47 8.93
C ARG A 29 -3.07 3.59 10.09
N TYR A 30 -3.05 2.61 10.99
CA TYR A 30 -2.08 2.57 12.09
C TYR A 30 -0.64 2.45 11.57
N ALA A 31 -0.39 1.54 10.63
CA ALA A 31 0.94 1.40 10.03
C ALA A 31 1.35 2.69 9.32
N ALA A 32 0.44 3.30 8.54
CA ALA A 32 0.69 4.56 7.87
C ALA A 32 1.04 5.69 8.85
N SER A 33 0.36 5.80 10.00
CA SER A 33 0.66 6.84 10.99
C SER A 33 2.03 6.64 11.63
N VAL A 34 2.43 5.39 11.90
CA VAL A 34 3.76 5.07 12.44
C VAL A 34 4.86 5.35 11.41
N TRP A 35 4.65 5.01 10.14
CA TRP A 35 5.60 5.32 9.06
C TRP A 35 5.71 6.83 8.79
N ALA A 36 4.59 7.55 8.84
CA ALA A 36 4.59 9.01 8.77
C ALA A 36 5.39 9.63 9.93
N GLY A 37 5.25 9.11 11.15
CA GLY A 37 6.07 9.53 12.31
C GLY A 37 7.57 9.24 12.16
N LYS A 38 7.95 8.35 11.23
CA LYS A 38 9.34 8.05 10.85
C LYS A 38 9.80 8.86 9.63
N GLY A 39 8.94 9.70 9.06
CA GLY A 39 9.25 10.57 7.92
C GLY A 39 9.25 9.86 6.57
N TRP A 40 8.52 8.74 6.41
CA TRP A 40 8.42 8.00 5.15
C TRP A 40 9.79 7.69 4.50
N PRO A 41 10.64 6.89 5.17
CA PRO A 41 11.97 6.57 4.64
C PRO A 41 11.88 5.95 3.24
N SER A 42 12.74 6.41 2.33
CA SER A 42 12.76 5.99 0.92
C SER A 42 13.70 4.83 0.64
N SER A 43 14.71 4.62 1.49
CA SER A 43 15.65 3.51 1.38
C SER A 43 15.12 2.27 2.08
N SER A 44 15.30 1.11 1.46
CA SER A 44 14.89 -0.17 2.03
C SER A 44 15.61 -0.45 3.36
N GLY A 45 14.90 -0.93 4.37
CA GLY A 45 15.52 -1.15 5.68
C GLY A 45 14.56 -1.54 6.79
N TRP A 46 15.16 -2.03 7.89
CA TRP A 46 14.47 -2.41 9.12
C TRP A 46 14.35 -1.23 10.08
N TYR A 47 13.17 -1.03 10.63
CA TYR A 47 12.85 0.03 11.59
C TYR A 47 12.25 -0.58 12.86
N THR A 48 12.61 -0.02 14.01
CA THR A 48 11.96 -0.38 15.29
C THR A 48 10.50 0.05 15.28
N TRP A 49 9.65 -0.74 15.93
CA TRP A 49 8.21 -0.53 15.97
C TRP A 49 7.73 -0.28 17.41
N PRO A 50 6.59 0.42 17.64
CA PRO A 50 6.14 0.78 19.00
C PRO A 50 5.93 -0.40 19.95
N ASP A 51 5.67 -1.59 19.44
CA ASP A 51 5.49 -2.83 20.21
C ASP A 51 6.82 -3.55 20.53
N GLY A 52 7.96 -2.90 20.27
CA GLY A 52 9.30 -3.46 20.49
C GLY A 52 9.77 -4.43 19.41
N ARG A 53 8.95 -4.70 18.38
CA ARG A 53 9.32 -5.52 17.22
C ARG A 53 9.91 -4.61 16.12
N TYR A 54 9.98 -5.13 14.90
CA TYR A 54 10.51 -4.42 13.74
C TYR A 54 9.53 -4.44 12.58
N ASN A 55 9.65 -3.44 11.71
CA ASN A 55 8.93 -3.38 10.46
C ASN A 55 9.89 -3.01 9.32
N TYR A 56 9.49 -3.22 8.07
CA TYR A 56 10.39 -3.06 6.93
C TYR A 56 9.78 -2.16 5.85
N THR A 57 10.60 -1.30 5.26
CA THR A 57 10.28 -0.63 4.00
C THR A 57 11.06 -1.29 2.88
N GLY A 58 10.41 -1.57 1.76
CA GLY A 58 11.06 -2.06 0.54
C GLY A 58 11.68 -0.95 -0.30
N GLY A 59 11.47 0.31 0.08
CA GLY A 59 11.88 1.47 -0.69
C GLY A 59 10.89 1.76 -1.81
N VAL A 60 11.40 1.96 -3.03
CA VAL A 60 10.59 2.40 -4.18
C VAL A 60 9.56 1.34 -4.58
N TYR A 61 8.31 1.77 -4.77
CA TYR A 61 7.27 1.01 -5.45
C TYR A 61 7.12 1.54 -6.87
N HIS A 62 7.39 0.70 -7.87
CA HIS A 62 7.50 1.17 -9.25
C HIS A 62 6.16 1.33 -9.98
N ASN A 63 5.06 0.79 -9.45
CA ASN A 63 3.75 0.85 -10.08
C ASN A 63 3.77 0.36 -11.55
N TYR A 64 4.45 -0.76 -11.82
CA TYR A 64 4.64 -1.28 -13.19
C TYR A 64 3.32 -1.59 -13.90
N ASP A 65 2.31 -2.00 -13.15
CA ASP A 65 0.98 -2.33 -13.69
C ASP A 65 0.10 -1.09 -13.88
N GLY A 66 0.61 0.11 -13.55
CA GLY A 66 -0.06 1.39 -13.81
C GLY A 66 -1.35 1.61 -13.02
N GLN A 67 -1.55 0.88 -11.92
CA GLN A 67 -2.79 0.90 -11.15
C GLN A 67 -2.96 2.20 -10.35
N LEU A 68 -1.86 2.74 -9.82
CA LEU A 68 -1.85 4.05 -9.15
C LEU A 68 -1.55 5.19 -10.13
N PRO A 69 -1.93 6.45 -9.82
CA PRO A 69 -1.65 7.60 -10.68
C PRO A 69 -0.17 7.77 -11.08
N ALA A 70 0.11 7.80 -12.38
CA ALA A 70 1.49 7.91 -12.90
C ALA A 70 2.19 9.26 -12.62
N SER A 71 1.46 10.28 -12.15
CA SER A 71 2.02 11.60 -11.83
C SER A 71 2.74 11.66 -10.48
N ALA A 72 2.80 10.56 -9.73
CA ALA A 72 3.48 10.47 -8.45
C ALA A 72 4.57 9.37 -8.48
N SER A 73 5.58 9.54 -7.62
CA SER A 73 6.49 8.45 -7.25
C SER A 73 6.00 7.81 -5.97
N TYR A 74 6.29 6.52 -5.80
CA TYR A 74 5.74 5.73 -4.70
C TYR A 74 6.83 5.00 -3.93
N HIS A 75 6.57 4.80 -2.64
CA HIS A 75 7.37 3.93 -1.77
C HIS A 75 6.45 2.95 -1.03
N GLU A 76 6.97 1.76 -0.75
CA GLU A 76 6.24 0.68 -0.08
C GLU A 76 6.73 0.42 1.34
N TYR A 77 5.78 0.11 2.21
CA TYR A 77 6.03 -0.13 3.62
C TYR A 77 5.20 -1.31 4.11
N ASP A 78 5.77 -2.10 5.00
CA ASP A 78 5.06 -3.23 5.60
C ASP A 78 4.08 -2.77 6.68
N VAL A 79 3.02 -3.55 6.89
CA VAL A 79 1.92 -3.20 7.79
C VAL A 79 2.12 -3.79 9.19
N TYR A 80 2.35 -5.10 9.29
CA TYR A 80 2.47 -5.79 10.58
C TYR A 80 3.93 -6.00 10.98
N SER A 81 4.22 -5.62 12.22
CA SER A 81 5.54 -5.80 12.82
C SER A 81 5.90 -7.28 13.04
N ARG A 82 7.19 -7.56 13.10
CA ARG A 82 7.75 -8.93 13.15
C ARG A 82 9.14 -8.94 13.77
N ALA A 83 9.68 -10.14 13.98
CA ALA A 83 11.08 -10.29 14.38
C ALA A 83 11.98 -9.73 13.27
N LYS A 84 13.08 -9.07 13.65
CA LYS A 84 14.04 -8.52 12.69
C LYS A 84 14.61 -9.65 11.82
N GLY A 85 14.57 -9.47 10.51
CA GLY A 85 15.03 -10.49 9.54
C GLY A 85 13.97 -11.54 9.17
N ALA A 86 12.77 -11.51 9.76
CA ALA A 86 11.70 -12.43 9.37
C ALA A 86 11.15 -12.11 7.97
N SER A 87 10.62 -13.14 7.30
CA SER A 87 9.97 -13.00 5.98
C SER A 87 8.83 -11.98 6.02
N ARG A 88 8.62 -11.31 4.88
CA ARG A 88 7.55 -10.32 4.72
C ARG A 88 6.19 -10.97 4.44
N ASP A 89 5.12 -10.36 4.94
CA ASP A 89 3.74 -10.77 4.66
C ASP A 89 3.25 -10.17 3.32
N ALA A 90 1.95 -10.23 3.04
CA ALA A 90 1.34 -9.66 1.82
C ALA A 90 0.84 -8.21 1.97
N TYR A 91 0.85 -7.66 3.19
CA TYR A 91 0.17 -6.40 3.50
C TYR A 91 1.10 -5.21 3.31
N ARG A 92 0.64 -4.19 2.60
CA ARG A 92 1.48 -3.05 2.20
C ARG A 92 0.77 -1.72 2.40
N ILE A 93 1.54 -0.73 2.83
CA ILE A 93 1.24 0.68 2.63
C ILE A 93 2.03 1.16 1.42
N VAL A 94 1.38 1.94 0.57
CA VAL A 94 2.02 2.64 -0.54
C VAL A 94 1.77 4.14 -0.37
N HIS A 95 2.84 4.90 -0.18
CA HIS A 95 2.79 6.36 -0.01
C HIS A 95 3.29 7.02 -1.29
N GLY A 96 2.48 7.91 -1.86
CA GLY A 96 2.80 8.69 -3.05
C GLY A 96 3.43 10.04 -2.71
N SER A 97 4.28 10.55 -3.60
CA SER A 97 4.90 11.89 -3.47
C SER A 97 3.90 13.04 -3.41
N THR A 98 2.66 12.82 -3.84
CA THR A 98 1.53 13.77 -3.73
C THR A 98 0.81 13.71 -2.38
N GLY A 99 1.26 12.87 -1.44
CA GLY A 99 0.69 12.70 -0.11
C GLY A 99 -0.43 11.64 -0.02
N ALA A 100 -0.86 11.07 -1.14
CA ALA A 100 -1.85 10.00 -1.14
C ALA A 100 -1.29 8.73 -0.49
N VAL A 101 -2.10 8.07 0.34
CA VAL A 101 -1.72 6.82 1.02
C VAL A 101 -2.70 5.72 0.69
N TYR A 102 -2.18 4.59 0.24
CA TYR A 102 -2.94 3.41 -0.11
C TYR A 102 -2.56 2.24 0.80
N PHE A 103 -3.56 1.44 1.17
CA PHE A 103 -3.39 0.14 1.80
C PHE A 103 -3.68 -0.95 0.78
N SER A 104 -2.77 -1.90 0.64
CA SER A 104 -2.96 -3.11 -0.14
C SER A 104 -2.94 -4.34 0.78
N PRO A 105 -4.04 -5.09 0.88
CA PRO A 105 -4.15 -6.25 1.77
C PRO A 105 -3.63 -7.56 1.17
N ASP A 106 -3.24 -7.56 -0.10
CA ASP A 106 -3.13 -8.74 -0.95
C ASP A 106 -1.99 -8.64 -1.96
N HIS A 107 -0.85 -8.13 -1.49
CA HIS A 107 0.39 -8.06 -2.26
C HIS A 107 0.22 -7.30 -3.58
N TYR A 108 -0.31 -6.08 -3.48
CA TYR A 108 -0.53 -5.14 -4.60
C TYR A 108 -1.67 -5.54 -5.56
N SER A 109 -2.46 -6.57 -5.24
CA SER A 109 -3.58 -6.98 -6.08
C SER A 109 -4.80 -6.07 -5.93
N ASN A 110 -4.94 -5.31 -4.84
CA ASN A 110 -5.94 -4.28 -4.64
C ASN A 110 -5.36 -3.12 -3.82
N PHE A 111 -5.89 -1.92 -4.02
CA PHE A 111 -5.48 -0.72 -3.29
C PHE A 111 -6.69 0.02 -2.73
N TYR A 112 -6.61 0.40 -1.47
CA TYR A 112 -7.64 1.20 -0.80
C TYR A 112 -7.02 2.49 -0.31
N LYS A 113 -7.49 3.63 -0.82
CA LYS A 113 -7.04 4.94 -0.34
C LYS A 113 -7.46 5.14 1.11
N ILE A 114 -6.51 5.50 1.96
CA ILE A 114 -6.70 5.71 3.40
C ILE A 114 -6.34 7.13 3.86
N SER A 115 -5.64 7.90 3.02
CA SER A 115 -5.39 9.34 3.19
C SER A 115 -5.18 10.03 1.85
#